data_AF-A0A6G6KB56-F1
#
_entry.id   AF-A0A6G6KB56-F1
#
_cell.length_a   1.000
_cell.length_b   1.000
_cell.length_c   1.000
_cell.angle_alpha   90.00
_cell.angle_beta   90.00
_cell.angle_gamma   90.00
#
_symmetry.space_group_name_H-M   'P 1'
#
loop_
_entity.id
_entity.type
_entity.pdbx_description
1 polymer ?
#
loop_
_entity_poly.entity_id
_entity_poly.type
_entity_poly.pdbx_seq_one_letter_code
_entity_poly.pdbx_strand_id
1 'polypeptide(L)'
;MNVLVLLFAAALGSVSSHGADPNPSLKIPISQGTISPDGRYGVTVPTTDELLENENLKNMLVEVATKRPIVAIEGQLGTTSLARNTAGAKWSAESDLLLWIVDGKWFEDEQVLFKLRDGKVSWQLDLRKTVEKAILKRTREASPETYAIKKKENAGWGSAYPEGFSVFIQVGGDRGFQLPLAVHASMTSDPTMSRLSGNTETSWPYNLESELEATVDNAGKFTVTRFKLLQKGSKTPH
;
A
#
# COMPACT_ATOMS: atom_id res chain seq x y z
N MET A 1 38.74 -17.66 63.46
CA MET A 1 37.67 -17.74 62.45
C MET A 1 38.21 -17.05 61.20
N ASN A 2 38.70 -17.83 60.23
CA ASN A 2 39.39 -17.33 59.05
C ASN A 2 38.37 -16.92 57.99
N VAL A 3 38.43 -15.68 57.50
CA VAL A 3 37.64 -15.23 56.35
C VAL A 3 38.57 -15.21 55.14
N LEU A 4 38.31 -16.12 54.21
CA LEU A 4 38.97 -16.24 52.91
C LEU A 4 38.32 -15.23 51.96
N VAL A 5 39.07 -14.24 51.48
CA VAL A 5 38.62 -13.31 50.43
C VAL A 5 39.06 -13.87 49.08
N LEU A 6 38.10 -14.33 48.28
CA LEU A 6 38.31 -14.75 46.89
C LEU A 6 38.19 -13.52 45.98
N LEU A 7 39.32 -13.10 45.40
CA LEU A 7 39.39 -12.14 44.30
C LEU A 7 38.99 -12.85 43.00
N PHE A 8 37.82 -12.51 42.45
CA PHE A 8 37.44 -12.86 41.09
C PHE A 8 38.08 -11.86 40.11
N ALA A 9 39.04 -12.33 39.32
CA ALA A 9 39.53 -11.62 38.15
C ALA A 9 38.49 -11.75 37.03
N ALA A 10 37.82 -10.65 36.68
CA ALA A 10 36.98 -10.59 35.49
C ALA A 10 37.88 -10.43 34.26
N ALA A 11 37.95 -11.48 33.43
CA ALA A 11 38.57 -11.41 32.12
C ALA A 11 37.70 -10.53 31.21
N LEU A 12 38.23 -9.37 30.81
CA LEU A 12 37.67 -8.53 29.76
C LEU A 12 37.88 -9.23 28.42
N GLY A 13 36.92 -10.08 28.04
CA GLY A 13 36.81 -10.57 26.67
C GLY A 13 36.38 -9.43 25.75
N SER A 14 37.28 -9.01 24.87
CA SER A 14 36.97 -8.13 23.75
C SER A 14 35.98 -8.82 22.82
N VAL A 15 34.72 -8.40 22.88
CA VAL A 15 33.71 -8.77 21.89
C VAL A 15 34.06 -8.02 20.61
N SER A 16 34.70 -8.71 19.68
CA SER A 16 34.83 -8.25 18.30
C SER A 16 33.44 -8.13 17.70
N SER A 17 32.87 -6.92 17.72
CA SER A 17 31.67 -6.61 16.96
C SER A 17 32.04 -6.69 15.47
N HIS A 18 31.82 -7.85 14.86
CA HIS A 18 31.53 -7.90 13.44
C HIS A 18 30.19 -7.19 13.28
N GLY A 19 30.25 -5.86 13.14
CA GLY A 19 29.08 -5.03 12.93
C GLY A 19 28.42 -5.50 11.64
N ALA A 20 27.33 -6.25 11.77
CA ALA A 20 26.44 -6.50 10.65
C ALA A 20 26.06 -5.14 10.06
N ASP A 21 26.15 -5.03 8.74
CA ASP A 21 25.76 -3.84 8.00
C ASP A 21 24.36 -3.40 8.48
N PRO A 22 24.18 -2.15 8.95
CA PRO A 22 22.92 -1.68 9.49
C PRO A 22 21.91 -1.51 8.35
N ASN A 23 21.22 -2.58 7.97
CA ASN A 23 20.21 -2.65 6.91
C ASN A 23 20.67 -2.12 5.53
N PRO A 24 20.91 -2.99 4.52
CA PRO A 24 21.40 -2.57 3.19
C PRO A 24 20.47 -1.54 2.51
N SER A 25 19.19 -1.51 2.87
CA SER A 25 18.19 -0.57 2.37
C SER A 25 18.47 0.90 2.74
N LEU A 26 19.32 1.16 3.74
CA LEU A 26 19.72 2.53 4.12
C LEU A 26 20.84 3.09 3.25
N LYS A 27 21.50 2.25 2.45
CA LYS A 27 22.49 2.68 1.44
C LYS A 27 21.82 3.18 0.17
N ILE A 28 20.58 2.75 -0.06
CA ILE A 28 19.75 3.16 -1.20
C ILE A 28 19.44 4.66 -1.12
N PRO A 29 19.52 5.41 -2.23
CA PRO A 29 19.18 6.82 -2.24
C PRO A 29 17.70 7.06 -1.93
N ILE A 30 17.42 8.21 -1.30
CA ILE A 30 16.05 8.72 -1.16
C ILE A 30 15.61 9.23 -2.53
N SER A 31 14.50 8.70 -3.04
CA SER A 31 13.97 9.14 -4.33
C SER A 31 13.35 10.53 -4.19
N GLN A 32 13.75 11.46 -5.07
CA GLN A 32 13.29 12.85 -5.00
C GLN A 32 11.77 12.98 -5.12
N GLY A 33 11.13 12.13 -5.94
CA GLY A 33 9.67 12.10 -6.09
C GLY A 33 8.91 11.61 -4.86
N THR A 34 9.60 11.19 -3.80
CA THR A 34 9.00 10.67 -2.57
C THR A 34 9.12 11.61 -1.38
N ILE A 35 9.82 12.73 -1.55
CA ILE A 35 10.06 13.69 -0.48
C ILE A 35 8.75 14.40 -0.11
N SER A 36 8.48 14.53 1.19
CA SER A 36 7.30 15.24 1.71
C SER A 36 7.33 16.73 1.35
N PRO A 37 6.18 17.41 1.28
CA PRO A 37 6.11 18.85 0.95
C PRO A 37 7.00 19.75 1.83
N ASP A 38 7.17 19.41 3.11
CA ASP A 38 8.05 20.13 4.03
C ASP A 38 9.53 19.69 3.99
N GLY A 39 9.88 18.75 3.12
CA GLY A 39 11.23 18.22 2.93
C GLY A 39 11.75 17.33 4.06
N ARG A 40 10.96 17.04 5.09
CA ARG A 40 11.45 16.31 6.29
C ARG A 40 11.51 14.80 6.11
N TYR A 41 10.62 14.24 5.30
CA TYR A 41 10.45 12.79 5.13
C TYR A 41 10.62 12.39 3.68
N GLY A 42 11.03 11.15 3.45
CA GLY A 42 11.16 10.58 2.11
C GLY A 42 11.31 9.07 2.16
N VAL A 43 11.27 8.41 1.01
CA VAL A 43 11.38 6.95 0.93
C VAL A 43 12.62 6.56 0.15
N THR A 44 13.37 5.58 0.66
CA THR A 44 14.44 4.95 -0.12
C THR A 44 13.84 4.03 -1.17
N VAL A 45 14.24 4.21 -2.42
CA VAL A 45 13.68 3.47 -3.55
C VAL A 45 14.82 2.92 -4.39
N PRO A 46 15.02 1.58 -4.41
CA PRO A 46 16.07 1.00 -5.20
C PRO A 46 15.76 1.09 -6.70
N THR A 47 16.81 1.13 -7.49
CA THR A 47 16.77 0.84 -8.92
C THR A 47 16.56 -0.66 -9.16
N THR A 48 16.23 -1.04 -10.39
CA THR A 48 16.14 -2.45 -10.77
C THR A 48 17.49 -3.16 -10.61
N ASP A 49 18.61 -2.50 -10.91
CA ASP A 49 19.94 -3.10 -10.81
C ASP A 49 20.31 -3.38 -9.35
N GLU A 50 20.08 -2.42 -8.44
CA GLU A 50 20.31 -2.62 -7.01
C GLU A 50 19.46 -3.77 -6.44
N LEU A 51 18.23 -3.93 -6.93
CA LEU A 51 17.37 -5.05 -6.55
C LEU A 51 17.91 -6.40 -7.04
N LEU A 52 18.45 -6.46 -8.27
CA LEU A 52 19.06 -7.68 -8.80
C LEU A 52 20.33 -8.07 -8.03
N GLU A 53 21.07 -7.09 -7.53
CA GLU A 53 22.24 -7.32 -6.67
C GLU A 53 21.86 -7.76 -5.25
N ASN A 54 20.70 -7.34 -4.75
CA ASN A 54 20.23 -7.70 -3.42
C ASN A 54 18.70 -7.78 -3.32
N GLU A 55 18.18 -9.00 -3.34
CA GLU A 55 16.74 -9.29 -3.20
C GLU A 55 16.17 -8.97 -1.81
N ASN A 56 17.02 -8.71 -0.80
CA ASN A 56 16.59 -8.39 0.57
C ASN A 56 16.36 -6.90 0.82
N LEU A 57 16.47 -6.06 -0.22
CA LEU A 57 16.18 -4.64 -0.11
C LEU A 57 14.70 -4.40 0.22
N LYS A 58 14.45 -3.34 0.99
CA LYS A 58 13.12 -2.85 1.34
C LYS A 58 13.00 -1.38 1.00
N ASN A 59 11.79 -0.90 0.70
CA ASN A 59 11.53 0.53 0.73
C ASN A 59 11.49 0.99 2.20
N MET A 60 12.24 2.04 2.53
CA MET A 60 12.31 2.56 3.89
C MET A 60 11.78 3.99 3.92
N LEU A 61 10.78 4.26 4.76
CA LEU A 61 10.43 5.63 5.13
C LEU A 61 11.50 6.15 6.10
N VAL A 62 12.09 7.30 5.77
CA VAL A 62 13.22 7.87 6.49
C VAL A 62 13.03 9.36 6.73
N GLU A 63 13.75 9.89 7.72
CA GLU A 63 14.01 11.32 7.86
C GLU A 63 15.10 11.75 6.87
N VAL A 64 14.83 12.77 6.06
CA VAL A 64 15.71 13.15 4.93
C VAL A 64 17.06 13.67 5.41
N ALA A 65 17.05 14.59 6.37
CA ALA A 65 18.26 15.28 6.83
C ALA A 65 19.29 14.32 7.47
N THR A 66 18.82 13.28 8.16
CA THR A 66 19.65 12.38 8.95
C THR A 66 19.77 10.98 8.34
N LYS A 67 18.96 10.67 7.31
CA LYS A 67 18.71 9.31 6.81
C LYS A 67 18.26 8.32 7.89
N ARG A 68 17.74 8.81 9.02
CA ARG A 68 17.29 7.95 10.11
C ARG A 68 16.08 7.13 9.66
N PRO A 69 16.08 5.80 9.81
CA PRO A 69 14.91 4.99 9.52
C PRO A 69 13.74 5.34 10.44
N ILE A 70 12.55 5.46 9.85
CA ILE A 70 11.28 5.59 10.56
C ILE A 70 10.56 4.24 10.56
N VAL A 71 10.35 3.65 9.37
CA VAL A 71 9.72 2.33 9.23
C VAL A 71 10.15 1.65 7.93
N ALA A 72 10.26 0.33 7.94
CA ALA A 72 10.33 -0.47 6.72
C ALA A 72 8.92 -0.65 6.15
N ILE A 73 8.74 -0.35 4.87
CA ILE A 73 7.46 -0.60 4.21
C ILE A 73 7.43 -2.08 3.85
N GLU A 74 6.60 -2.83 4.58
CA GLU A 74 6.42 -4.26 4.37
C GLU A 74 5.40 -4.46 3.25
N GLY A 75 5.76 -5.24 2.22
CA GLY A 75 4.90 -5.45 1.05
C GLY A 75 5.68 -5.71 -0.22
N GLN A 76 5.09 -5.32 -1.34
CA GLN A 76 5.72 -5.32 -2.65
C GLN A 76 6.81 -4.25 -2.68
N LEU A 77 8.01 -4.62 -3.11
CA LEU A 77 9.08 -3.65 -3.29
C LEU A 77 8.82 -2.79 -4.54
N GLY A 78 8.71 -1.49 -4.34
CA GLY A 78 8.68 -0.50 -5.41
C GLY A 78 10.08 -0.07 -5.83
N THR A 79 10.27 0.14 -7.14
CA THR A 79 11.54 0.53 -7.76
C THR A 79 11.40 1.83 -8.54
N THR A 80 12.52 2.44 -8.94
CA THR A 80 12.51 3.65 -9.78
C THR A 80 12.20 3.40 -11.26
N SER A 81 12.09 2.14 -11.69
CA SER A 81 11.94 1.78 -13.11
C SER A 81 10.51 2.01 -13.63
N LEU A 82 10.40 2.49 -14.86
CA LEU A 82 9.16 2.88 -15.54
C LEU A 82 8.38 1.70 -16.16
N ALA A 83 8.89 0.48 -16.09
CA ALA A 83 8.26 -0.66 -16.75
C ALA A 83 7.20 -1.36 -15.89
N ARG A 84 7.48 -1.64 -14.60
CA ARG A 84 6.60 -2.29 -13.61
C ARG A 84 7.10 -2.01 -12.19
N ASN A 85 6.21 -2.13 -11.20
CA ASN A 85 6.50 -1.96 -9.78
C ASN A 85 7.11 -0.59 -9.51
N THR A 86 6.63 0.44 -10.19
CA THR A 86 7.12 1.80 -10.02
C THR A 86 6.65 2.31 -8.66
N ALA A 87 7.58 2.81 -7.87
CA ALA A 87 7.31 3.37 -6.56
C ALA A 87 6.76 4.79 -6.69
N GLY A 88 5.64 5.06 -6.02
CA GLY A 88 4.99 6.36 -5.95
C GLY A 88 4.70 6.77 -4.50
N ALA A 89 4.64 8.08 -4.26
CA ALA A 89 4.27 8.64 -2.97
C ALA A 89 3.29 9.79 -3.16
N LYS A 90 2.23 9.82 -2.35
CA LYS A 90 1.30 10.95 -2.25
C LYS A 90 1.25 11.43 -0.80
N TRP A 91 1.52 12.71 -0.60
CA TRP A 91 1.58 13.33 0.72
C TRP A 91 0.40 14.27 0.97
N SER A 92 -0.04 14.37 2.23
CA SER A 92 -0.87 15.50 2.67
C SER A 92 -0.06 16.80 2.60
N ALA A 93 -0.75 17.93 2.49
CA ALA A 93 -0.09 19.25 2.48
C ALA A 93 0.72 19.49 3.77
N GLU A 94 0.23 18.96 4.88
CA GLU A 94 0.82 19.02 6.21
C GLU A 94 1.99 18.05 6.40
N SER A 95 2.33 17.24 5.39
CA SER A 95 3.42 16.26 5.41
C SER A 95 3.32 15.22 6.53
N ASP A 96 2.08 14.94 6.96
CA ASP A 96 1.78 14.12 8.13
C ASP A 96 0.99 12.85 7.78
N LEU A 97 0.66 12.68 6.50
CA LEU A 97 0.00 11.52 5.91
C LEU A 97 0.71 11.17 4.60
N LEU A 98 1.13 9.92 4.46
CA LEU A 98 1.75 9.37 3.25
C LEU A 98 0.88 8.22 2.74
N LEU A 99 0.50 8.25 1.47
CA LEU A 99 0.12 7.06 0.73
C LEU A 99 1.32 6.60 -0.09
N TRP A 100 1.87 5.46 0.29
CA TRP A 100 2.85 4.72 -0.50
C TRP A 100 2.15 3.87 -1.55
N ILE A 101 2.63 3.93 -2.78
CA ILE A 101 2.03 3.26 -3.94
C ILE A 101 3.10 2.45 -4.65
N VAL A 102 2.76 1.23 -5.05
CA VAL A 102 3.57 0.44 -5.99
C VAL A 102 2.69 0.12 -7.19
N ASP A 103 3.04 0.66 -8.35
CA ASP A 103 2.29 0.48 -9.58
C ASP A 103 2.45 -0.95 -10.12
N GLY A 104 1.33 -1.65 -10.34
CA GLY A 104 1.33 -2.93 -11.03
C GLY A 104 1.08 -2.78 -12.53
N LYS A 105 1.06 -3.91 -13.24
CA LYS A 105 0.81 -3.93 -14.69
C LYS A 105 -0.59 -3.40 -15.07
N TRP A 106 -1.58 -3.64 -14.21
CA TRP A 106 -3.01 -3.43 -14.52
C TRP A 106 -3.68 -2.42 -13.58
N PHE A 107 -3.24 -2.39 -12.32
CA PHE A 107 -3.61 -1.47 -11.26
C PHE A 107 -2.48 -1.52 -10.22
N GLU A 108 -2.51 -0.64 -9.22
CA GLU A 108 -1.49 -0.58 -8.17
C GLU A 108 -1.43 -1.90 -7.42
N ASP A 109 -0.28 -2.56 -7.34
CA ASP A 109 -0.09 -3.80 -6.56
C ASP A 109 -0.18 -3.50 -5.05
N GLU A 110 0.16 -2.28 -4.64
CA GLU A 110 0.14 -1.88 -3.24
C GLU A 110 -0.27 -0.42 -3.03
N GLN A 111 -1.06 -0.20 -1.98
CA GLN A 111 -1.39 1.13 -1.45
C GLN A 111 -1.38 1.06 0.08
N VAL A 112 -0.36 1.66 0.72
CA VAL A 112 -0.22 1.68 2.19
C VAL A 112 -0.27 3.12 2.69
N LEU A 113 -1.19 3.38 3.60
CA LEU A 113 -1.38 4.69 4.21
C LEU A 113 -0.65 4.75 5.57
N PHE A 114 0.21 5.73 5.74
CA PHE A 114 0.94 6.01 6.97
C PHE A 114 0.54 7.36 7.54
N LYS A 115 0.21 7.40 8.83
CA LYS A 115 0.11 8.65 9.58
C LYS A 115 1.39 8.86 10.38
N LEU A 116 1.96 10.04 10.24
CA LEU A 116 3.11 10.48 11.01
C LEU A 116 2.68 11.43 12.12
N ARG A 117 3.38 11.31 13.24
CA ARG A 117 3.31 12.24 14.37
C ARG A 117 4.66 12.25 15.08
N ASP A 118 5.20 13.44 15.34
CA ASP A 118 6.44 13.63 16.08
C ASP A 118 7.62 12.78 15.54
N GLY A 119 7.75 12.71 14.21
CA GLY A 119 8.83 11.98 13.53
C GLY A 119 8.76 10.44 13.62
N LYS A 120 7.58 9.90 13.96
CA LYS A 120 7.28 8.46 14.05
C LYS A 120 5.97 8.13 13.33
N VAL A 121 5.79 6.86 12.96
CA VAL A 121 4.50 6.35 12.49
C VAL A 121 3.56 6.22 13.69
N SER A 122 2.45 6.95 13.68
CA SER A 122 1.40 6.81 14.70
C SER A 122 0.48 5.63 14.39
N TRP A 123 0.19 5.41 13.11
CA TRP A 123 -0.54 4.23 12.63
C TRP A 123 -0.25 4.02 11.14
N GLN A 124 -0.49 2.79 10.68
CA GLN A 124 -0.45 2.42 9.28
C GLN A 124 -1.70 1.60 8.91
N LEU A 125 -2.09 1.67 7.64
CA LEU A 125 -3.19 0.91 7.08
C LEU A 125 -2.79 0.40 5.70
N ASP A 126 -2.83 -0.92 5.51
CA ASP A 126 -2.80 -1.52 4.18
C ASP A 126 -4.16 -1.24 3.51
N LEU A 127 -4.21 -0.11 2.79
CA LEU A 127 -5.44 0.44 2.27
C LEU A 127 -5.99 -0.46 1.16
N ARG A 128 -5.12 -0.91 0.25
CA ARG A 128 -5.53 -1.79 -0.85
C ARG A 128 -6.18 -3.06 -0.32
N LYS A 129 -5.48 -3.83 0.53
CA LYS A 129 -6.04 -5.08 1.07
C LYS A 129 -7.32 -4.85 1.87
N THR A 130 -7.39 -3.74 2.62
CA THR A 130 -8.59 -3.39 3.41
C THR A 130 -9.80 -3.12 2.52
N VAL A 131 -9.61 -2.33 1.46
CA VAL A 131 -10.66 -1.96 0.49
C VAL A 131 -11.10 -3.17 -0.34
N GLU A 132 -10.15 -3.93 -0.88
CA GLU A 132 -10.43 -5.15 -1.65
C GLU A 132 -11.27 -6.14 -0.83
N LYS A 133 -10.84 -6.43 0.40
CA LYS A 133 -11.61 -7.29 1.31
C LYS A 133 -13.02 -6.76 1.56
N ALA A 134 -13.17 -5.44 1.71
CA ALA A 134 -14.47 -4.83 1.99
C ALA A 134 -15.44 -4.88 0.80
N ILE A 135 -14.96 -4.61 -0.43
CA ILE A 135 -15.80 -4.63 -1.64
C ILE A 135 -16.12 -6.05 -2.10
N LEU A 136 -15.16 -6.98 -2.04
CA LEU A 136 -15.38 -8.39 -2.37
C LEU A 136 -16.40 -9.03 -1.44
N LYS A 137 -16.26 -8.79 -0.12
CA LYS A 137 -17.22 -9.31 0.88
C LYS A 137 -18.64 -8.82 0.58
N ARG A 138 -18.84 -7.52 0.39
CA ARG A 138 -20.17 -6.93 0.15
C ARG A 138 -20.77 -7.36 -1.18
N THR A 139 -19.95 -7.49 -2.23
CA THR A 139 -20.43 -7.98 -3.52
C THR A 139 -20.87 -9.43 -3.43
N ARG A 140 -20.10 -10.27 -2.72
CA ARG A 140 -20.50 -11.65 -2.46
C ARG A 140 -21.79 -11.75 -1.65
N GLU A 141 -21.95 -10.91 -0.63
CA GLU A 141 -23.18 -10.87 0.17
C GLU A 141 -24.39 -10.38 -0.64
N ALA A 142 -24.19 -9.41 -1.54
CA ALA A 142 -25.26 -8.84 -2.36
C ALA A 142 -25.67 -9.69 -3.56
N SER A 143 -24.77 -10.50 -4.13
CA SER A 143 -25.07 -11.44 -5.22
C SER A 143 -24.23 -12.72 -5.14
N PRO A 144 -24.56 -13.64 -4.21
CA PRO A 144 -23.72 -14.81 -3.93
C PRO A 144 -23.54 -15.74 -5.14
N GLU A 145 -24.63 -16.02 -5.87
CA GLU A 145 -24.62 -16.95 -7.01
C GLU A 145 -23.81 -16.39 -8.19
N THR A 146 -24.08 -15.15 -8.60
CA THR A 146 -23.32 -14.49 -9.68
C THR A 146 -21.86 -14.34 -9.31
N TYR A 147 -21.55 -13.99 -8.04
CA TYR A 147 -20.18 -13.91 -7.56
C TYR A 147 -19.45 -15.26 -7.69
N ALA A 148 -20.08 -16.35 -7.27
CA ALA A 148 -19.50 -17.69 -7.34
C ALA A 148 -19.23 -18.12 -8.80
N ILE A 149 -20.17 -17.84 -9.71
CA ILE A 149 -20.01 -18.10 -11.15
C ILE A 149 -18.82 -17.31 -11.69
N LYS A 150 -18.77 -16.00 -11.46
CA LYS A 150 -17.71 -15.12 -11.98
C LYS A 150 -16.34 -15.44 -11.41
N LYS A 151 -16.24 -15.72 -10.12
CA LYS A 151 -15.00 -16.18 -9.49
C LYS A 151 -14.47 -17.46 -10.13
N LYS A 152 -15.36 -18.39 -10.51
CA LYS A 152 -14.98 -19.64 -11.18
C LYS A 152 -14.56 -19.40 -12.64
N GLU A 153 -15.30 -18.58 -13.38
CA GLU A 153 -14.95 -18.18 -14.75
C GLU A 153 -13.58 -17.50 -14.81
N ASN A 154 -13.28 -16.67 -13.80
CA ASN A 154 -12.02 -15.94 -13.69
C ASN A 154 -10.94 -16.67 -12.88
N ALA A 155 -11.09 -17.97 -12.65
CA ALA A 155 -10.03 -18.75 -12.01
C ALA A 155 -8.78 -18.79 -12.92
N GLY A 156 -7.62 -18.39 -12.39
CA GLY A 156 -6.34 -18.45 -13.10
C GLY A 156 -5.84 -17.14 -13.72
N TRP A 157 -6.55 -16.02 -13.58
CA TRP A 157 -6.11 -14.71 -14.08
C TRP A 157 -4.90 -14.11 -13.34
N GLY A 158 -4.44 -14.77 -12.26
CA GLY A 158 -3.23 -14.39 -11.52
C GLY A 158 -3.52 -13.58 -10.26
N SER A 159 -2.48 -13.34 -9.46
CA SER A 159 -2.57 -12.72 -8.13
C SER A 159 -2.99 -11.25 -8.15
N ALA A 160 -2.81 -10.56 -9.29
CA ALA A 160 -3.29 -9.20 -9.45
C ALA A 160 -4.82 -9.12 -9.27
N TYR A 161 -5.58 -10.12 -9.70
CA TYR A 161 -7.04 -10.09 -9.66
C TYR A 161 -7.55 -10.79 -8.39
N PRO A 162 -7.82 -10.08 -7.28
CA PRO A 162 -8.25 -10.73 -6.06
C PRO A 162 -9.56 -11.49 -6.28
N GLU A 163 -9.52 -12.80 -6.08
CA GLU A 163 -10.62 -13.72 -6.38
C GLU A 163 -11.12 -13.68 -7.84
N GLY A 164 -10.27 -13.26 -8.79
CA GLY A 164 -10.61 -13.14 -10.20
C GLY A 164 -11.33 -11.84 -10.58
N PHE A 165 -11.37 -10.83 -9.71
CA PHE A 165 -11.98 -9.52 -10.00
C PHE A 165 -10.91 -8.44 -10.15
N SER A 166 -11.21 -7.41 -10.96
CA SER A 166 -10.41 -6.18 -11.01
C SER A 166 -10.96 -5.20 -9.99
N VAL A 167 -10.10 -4.63 -9.15
CA VAL A 167 -10.46 -3.60 -8.16
C VAL A 167 -9.63 -2.36 -8.40
N PHE A 168 -10.31 -1.24 -8.69
CA PHE A 168 -9.74 0.09 -8.87
C PHE A 168 -10.02 0.91 -7.61
N ILE A 169 -8.98 1.55 -7.06
CA ILE A 169 -9.08 2.33 -5.82
C ILE A 169 -8.59 3.75 -6.10
N GLN A 170 -9.43 4.71 -5.77
CA GLN A 170 -9.12 6.14 -5.85
C GLN A 170 -9.18 6.75 -4.45
N VAL A 171 -8.20 7.59 -4.16
CA VAL A 171 -8.04 8.23 -2.85
C VAL A 171 -7.99 9.75 -2.95
N GLY A 172 -8.71 10.40 -2.05
CA GLY A 172 -8.99 11.82 -2.13
C GLY A 172 -10.23 12.10 -2.98
N GLY A 173 -10.95 13.14 -2.60
CA GLY A 173 -12.13 13.63 -3.31
C GLY A 173 -12.08 15.17 -3.37
N ASP A 174 -13.24 15.82 -3.27
CA ASP A 174 -13.34 17.29 -3.31
C ASP A 174 -12.46 18.01 -2.28
N ARG A 175 -12.17 17.33 -1.15
CA ARG A 175 -11.34 17.84 -0.07
C ARG A 175 -9.84 17.57 -0.26
N GLY A 176 -9.43 16.92 -1.36
CA GLY A 176 -8.05 16.53 -1.59
C GLY A 176 -7.59 15.35 -0.72
N PHE A 177 -6.28 15.23 -0.53
CA PHE A 177 -5.64 14.13 0.22
C PHE A 177 -5.34 14.57 1.66
N GLN A 178 -6.37 14.51 2.50
CA GLN A 178 -6.33 14.85 3.93
C GLN A 178 -7.31 13.98 4.72
N LEU A 179 -7.19 13.94 6.04
CA LEU A 179 -8.12 13.20 6.90
C LEU A 179 -9.35 14.05 7.27
N PRO A 180 -10.56 13.47 7.36
CA PRO A 180 -10.90 12.09 6.98
C PRO A 180 -10.72 11.87 5.46
N LEU A 181 -10.00 10.81 5.11
CA LEU A 181 -9.62 10.52 3.73
C LEU A 181 -10.76 9.80 3.04
N ALA A 182 -11.29 10.41 1.97
CA ALA A 182 -12.26 9.76 1.10
C ALA A 182 -11.59 8.66 0.26
N VAL A 183 -12.25 7.52 0.17
CA VAL A 183 -11.82 6.35 -0.61
C VAL A 183 -12.98 5.88 -1.46
N HIS A 184 -12.78 5.90 -2.78
CA HIS A 184 -13.71 5.32 -3.74
C HIS A 184 -13.09 4.04 -4.30
N ALA A 185 -13.88 2.98 -4.40
CA ALA A 185 -13.49 1.75 -5.06
C ALA A 185 -14.55 1.29 -6.04
N SER A 186 -14.10 0.80 -7.19
CA SER A 186 -14.95 0.13 -8.17
C SER A 186 -14.38 -1.25 -8.46
N MET A 187 -15.27 -2.22 -8.64
CA MET A 187 -14.90 -3.60 -8.95
C MET A 187 -15.71 -4.12 -10.12
N THR A 188 -15.03 -4.83 -11.03
CA THR A 188 -15.62 -5.53 -12.17
C THR A 188 -15.19 -6.99 -12.19
N SER A 189 -16.06 -7.85 -12.71
CA SER A 189 -15.74 -9.24 -13.07
C SER A 189 -15.12 -9.38 -14.46
N ASP A 190 -14.89 -8.31 -15.20
CA ASP A 190 -14.17 -8.36 -16.47
C ASP A 190 -12.72 -7.96 -16.24
N PRO A 191 -11.79 -8.93 -16.25
CA PRO A 191 -10.37 -8.67 -16.02
C PRO A 191 -9.70 -7.93 -17.19
N THR A 192 -10.34 -7.87 -18.36
CA THR A 192 -9.83 -7.16 -19.55
C THR A 192 -10.28 -5.71 -19.64
N MET A 193 -11.37 -5.35 -18.94
CA MET A 193 -11.80 -3.96 -18.80
C MET A 193 -10.84 -3.19 -17.89
N SER A 194 -9.83 -2.56 -18.49
CA SER A 194 -9.16 -1.45 -17.83
C SER A 194 -10.07 -0.22 -17.93
N ARG A 195 -10.37 0.46 -16.81
CA ARG A 195 -10.94 1.82 -16.82
C ARG A 195 -9.90 2.87 -17.25
N LEU A 196 -8.90 2.51 -18.06
CA LEU A 196 -7.98 3.46 -18.68
C LEU A 196 -8.77 4.31 -19.69
N SER A 197 -8.46 5.61 -19.72
CA SER A 197 -9.10 6.58 -20.61
C SER A 197 -9.04 6.13 -22.07
N GLY A 198 -10.16 5.70 -22.63
CA GLY A 198 -10.30 5.33 -24.04
C GLY A 198 -11.06 4.03 -24.31
N ASN A 199 -11.25 3.14 -23.32
CA ASN A 199 -12.11 1.97 -23.48
C ASN A 199 -13.49 2.22 -22.86
N THR A 200 -14.46 2.60 -23.69
CA THR A 200 -15.89 2.69 -23.30
C THR A 200 -16.69 1.46 -23.74
N GLU A 201 -16.06 0.43 -24.31
CA GLU A 201 -16.73 -0.82 -24.64
C GLU A 201 -16.86 -1.66 -23.37
N THR A 202 -17.85 -1.31 -22.55
CA THR A 202 -18.33 -2.20 -21.53
C THR A 202 -19.18 -3.26 -22.19
N SER A 203 -18.81 -4.54 -22.08
CA SER A 203 -19.67 -5.69 -22.39
C SER A 203 -20.79 -5.85 -21.33
N TRP A 204 -21.44 -4.72 -21.01
CA TRP A 204 -22.69 -4.67 -20.27
C TRP A 204 -23.74 -5.49 -21.06
N PRO A 205 -24.47 -6.44 -20.45
CA PRO A 205 -24.78 -6.58 -19.02
C PRO A 205 -24.17 -7.81 -18.32
N TYR A 206 -23.11 -8.43 -18.83
CA TYR A 206 -22.66 -9.75 -18.33
C TYR A 206 -21.68 -9.70 -17.14
N ASN A 207 -21.33 -8.51 -16.67
CA ASN A 207 -20.33 -8.32 -15.60
C ASN A 207 -20.97 -8.05 -14.25
N LEU A 208 -20.35 -8.62 -13.19
CA LEU A 208 -20.67 -8.29 -11.81
C LEU A 208 -19.90 -7.04 -11.41
N GLU A 209 -20.63 -5.94 -11.35
CA GLU A 209 -20.09 -4.61 -11.12
C GLU A 209 -20.52 -4.08 -9.75
N SER A 210 -19.60 -3.44 -9.03
CA SER A 210 -19.91 -2.80 -7.75
C SER A 210 -19.08 -1.57 -7.47
N GLU A 211 -19.62 -0.69 -6.64
CA GLU A 211 -18.98 0.52 -6.15
C GLU A 211 -19.05 0.57 -4.63
N LEU A 212 -17.99 1.11 -4.02
CA LEU A 212 -17.85 1.28 -2.58
C LEU A 212 -17.27 2.66 -2.30
N GLU A 213 -17.94 3.40 -1.42
CA GLU A 213 -17.41 4.62 -0.81
C GLU A 213 -17.05 4.35 0.64
N ALA A 214 -15.93 4.89 1.08
CA ALA A 214 -15.45 4.77 2.45
C ALA A 214 -14.67 6.00 2.89
N THR A 215 -14.42 6.07 4.19
CA THR A 215 -13.56 7.07 4.81
C THR A 215 -12.54 6.42 5.72
N VAL A 216 -11.31 6.94 5.74
CA VAL A 216 -10.33 6.66 6.81
C VAL A 216 -10.29 7.87 7.74
N ASP A 217 -10.55 7.66 9.02
CA ASP A 217 -10.56 8.73 10.02
C ASP A 217 -9.17 9.04 10.61
N ASN A 218 -9.12 9.99 11.55
CA ASN A 218 -7.88 10.40 12.25
C ASN A 218 -7.21 9.27 13.05
N ALA A 219 -7.96 8.23 13.42
CA ALA A 219 -7.45 7.06 14.13
C ALA A 219 -6.99 5.95 13.17
N GLY A 220 -7.05 6.17 11.85
CA GLY A 220 -6.72 5.17 10.84
C GLY A 220 -7.83 4.15 10.63
N LYS A 221 -9.04 4.40 11.15
CA LYS A 221 -10.17 3.47 11.02
C LYS A 221 -10.82 3.64 9.65
N PHE A 222 -10.78 2.57 8.86
CA PHE A 222 -11.54 2.46 7.62
C PHE A 222 -13.02 2.16 7.90
N THR A 223 -13.91 3.00 7.39
CA THR A 223 -15.37 2.85 7.52
C THR A 223 -16.04 2.98 6.16
N VAL A 224 -16.77 1.94 5.74
CA VAL A 224 -17.58 1.99 4.53
C VAL A 224 -18.81 2.84 4.77
N THR A 225 -19.03 3.85 3.93
CA THR A 225 -20.14 4.79 4.02
C THR A 225 -21.24 4.47 3.01
N ARG A 226 -20.88 3.88 1.85
CA ARG A 226 -21.84 3.47 0.82
C ARG A 226 -21.33 2.22 0.09
N PHE A 227 -22.27 1.36 -0.30
CA PHE A 227 -22.01 0.27 -1.22
C PHE A 227 -23.15 0.17 -2.22
N LYS A 228 -22.83 -0.11 -3.48
CA LYS A 228 -23.81 -0.28 -4.55
C LYS A 228 -23.40 -1.46 -5.44
N LEU A 229 -24.29 -2.45 -5.57
CA LEU A 229 -24.21 -3.42 -6.65
C LEU A 229 -24.84 -2.78 -7.89
N LEU A 230 -24.11 -2.72 -9.00
CA LEU A 230 -24.64 -2.13 -10.24
C LEU A 230 -25.43 -3.22 -10.98
N GLN A 231 -26.75 -3.22 -10.77
CA GLN A 231 -27.66 -4.09 -11.50
C GLN A 231 -28.16 -3.44 -12.79
N LYS A 232 -28.56 -4.27 -13.75
CA LYS A 232 -29.21 -3.85 -15.00
C LYS A 232 -30.29 -2.79 -14.73
N GLY A 233 -30.14 -1.59 -15.31
CA GLY A 233 -31.20 -0.59 -15.36
C GLY A 233 -31.29 0.42 -14.21
N SER A 234 -30.28 0.57 -13.34
CA SER A 234 -30.27 1.73 -12.43
C SER A 234 -29.98 3.01 -13.22
N LYS A 235 -31.03 3.69 -13.72
CA LYS A 235 -30.93 5.08 -14.15
C LYS A 235 -30.25 5.88 -13.03
N THR A 236 -29.19 6.59 -13.38
CA THR A 236 -28.59 7.65 -12.56
C THR A 236 -29.70 8.58 -12.08
N PRO A 237 -29.77 8.97 -10.79
CA PRO A 237 -30.57 10.13 -10.44
C PRO A 237 -29.87 11.35 -11.04
N HIS A 238 -30.57 12.03 -11.96
CA HIS A 238 -30.23 13.39 -12.37
C HIS A 238 -30.52 14.37 -11.23
#